data_AF-A0A1Z9NL61-F1
#
_entry.id   AF-A0A1Z9NL61-F1
#
_cell.length_a   1.000
_cell.length_b   1.000
_cell.length_c   1.000
_cell.angle_alpha   90.00
_cell.angle_beta   90.00
_cell.angle_gamma   90.00
#
_symmetry.space_group_name_H-M   'P 1'
#
loop_
_entity.id
_entity.type
_entity.pdbx_description
1 polymer ?
#
loop_
_entity_poly.entity_id
_entity_poly.type
_entity_poly.pdbx_seq_one_letter_code
_entity_poly.pdbx_strand_id
1 'polypeptide(L)'
;MKKIILIIFISAAPAQIKYPADSLLSSKNISFIKKMFIYPVSRWQRISYNSDIFNCQFYPSCSNFCAISLKENGLIMGPIIATDRIIRCNPSALFYHQKINGVYNDEDGRLIDFVKPKLYQKGPKSPTIAAILAIVPGLGRIYTDRFYDSFYSLINLAITWEASKVATKNNQKILAPIFTAAFTTLYIAEIYGSWRAAKYYQPLKKNQSKK
;
A
#
# COMPACT_ATOMS: atom_id res chain seq x y z
N MET A 1 -18.74 5.78 25.46
CA MET A 1 -19.85 5.09 24.73
C MET A 1 -20.46 5.96 23.62
N LYS A 2 -20.95 7.19 23.87
CA LYS A 2 -21.52 8.07 22.82
C LYS A 2 -20.59 8.31 21.60
N LYS A 3 -19.30 8.56 21.82
CA LYS A 3 -18.32 8.71 20.72
C LYS A 3 -18.12 7.43 19.90
N ILE A 4 -18.15 6.26 20.54
CA ILE A 4 -18.03 4.95 19.85
C ILE A 4 -19.27 4.69 19.00
N ILE A 5 -20.46 4.93 19.54
CA ILE A 5 -21.73 4.80 18.81
C ILE A 5 -21.75 5.77 17.61
N LEU A 6 -21.28 7.00 17.78
CA LEU A 6 -21.18 7.99 16.71
C LEU A 6 -20.21 7.55 15.59
N ILE A 7 -19.05 6.99 15.93
CA ILE A 7 -18.09 6.45 14.95
C ILE A 7 -18.70 5.28 14.17
N ILE A 8 -19.43 4.38 14.84
CA ILE A 8 -20.13 3.26 14.19
C ILE A 8 -21.25 3.78 13.27
N PHE A 9 -21.98 4.81 13.67
CA PHE A 9 -23.04 5.39 12.85
C PHE A 9 -22.49 6.11 11.60
N ILE A 10 -21.40 6.89 11.76
CA ILE A 10 -20.73 7.58 10.65
C ILE A 10 -20.11 6.56 9.67
N SER A 11 -19.58 5.46 10.18
CA SER A 11 -19.03 4.39 9.35
C SER A 11 -20.12 3.58 8.63
N ALA A 12 -21.41 3.69 8.99
CA ALA A 12 -22.52 3.01 8.31
C ALA A 12 -23.28 3.89 7.29
N ALA A 13 -23.14 5.22 7.33
CA ALA A 13 -23.88 6.17 6.48
C ALA A 13 -23.70 5.92 4.95
N PRO A 14 -24.61 6.36 4.06
CA PRO A 14 -24.38 6.40 2.60
C PRO A 14 -23.09 7.12 2.16
N ALA A 15 -22.74 7.03 0.87
CA ALA A 15 -21.56 7.69 0.28
C ALA A 15 -21.55 9.21 0.58
N GLN A 16 -20.44 9.73 1.10
CA GLN A 16 -20.26 11.15 1.43
C GLN A 16 -19.23 11.80 0.51
N ILE A 17 -19.51 13.02 0.03
CA ILE A 17 -18.59 13.78 -0.86
C ILE A 17 -17.23 14.04 -0.18
N LYS A 18 -17.20 14.06 1.16
CA LYS A 18 -16.02 14.32 1.99
C LYS A 18 -14.88 13.29 1.81
N TYR A 19 -15.18 12.04 1.46
CA TYR A 19 -14.16 10.97 1.39
C TYR A 19 -13.87 10.56 -0.05
N PRO A 20 -12.60 10.59 -0.51
CA PRO A 20 -12.27 10.30 -1.91
C PRO A 20 -12.82 8.99 -2.44
N ALA A 21 -12.81 7.91 -1.65
CA ALA A 21 -13.31 6.61 -2.08
C ALA A 21 -14.85 6.57 -2.26
N ASP A 22 -15.59 7.41 -1.55
CA ASP A 22 -17.05 7.48 -1.69
C ASP A 22 -17.47 8.03 -3.07
N SER A 23 -16.65 8.89 -3.69
CA SER A 23 -16.86 9.32 -5.09
C SER A 23 -16.82 8.17 -6.09
N LEU A 24 -16.04 7.12 -5.80
CA LEU A 24 -15.96 5.93 -6.64
C LEU A 24 -17.18 5.00 -6.43
N LEU A 25 -17.76 5.01 -5.23
CA LEU A 25 -19.00 4.26 -4.94
C LEU A 25 -20.21 4.88 -5.63
N SER A 26 -20.29 6.21 -5.70
CA SER A 26 -21.37 6.92 -6.40
C SER A 26 -21.22 6.92 -7.92
N SER A 27 -20.01 6.73 -8.44
CA SER A 27 -19.73 6.74 -9.88
C SER A 27 -20.51 5.66 -10.64
N LYS A 28 -21.12 6.05 -11.77
CA LYS A 28 -21.75 5.10 -12.72
C LYS A 28 -20.72 4.30 -13.54
N ASN A 29 -19.48 4.79 -13.62
CA ASN A 29 -18.42 4.20 -14.45
C ASN A 29 -17.63 3.09 -13.74
N ILE A 30 -18.01 2.73 -12.52
CA ILE A 30 -17.37 1.67 -11.73
C ILE A 30 -18.34 0.51 -11.60
N SER A 31 -17.90 -0.70 -11.97
CA SER A 31 -18.72 -1.90 -11.87
C SER A 31 -19.09 -2.21 -10.41
N PHE A 32 -20.24 -2.87 -10.23
CA PHE A 32 -20.71 -3.26 -8.90
C PHE A 32 -19.67 -4.07 -8.11
N ILE A 33 -18.99 -5.02 -8.76
CA ILE A 33 -17.95 -5.83 -8.13
C ILE A 33 -16.80 -4.95 -7.62
N LYS A 34 -16.31 -3.98 -8.41
CA LYS A 34 -15.29 -3.03 -7.93
C LYS A 34 -15.78 -2.22 -6.72
N LYS A 35 -17.05 -1.82 -6.70
CA LYS A 35 -17.65 -1.12 -5.54
C LYS A 35 -17.64 -1.98 -4.28
N MET A 36 -17.88 -3.29 -4.38
CA MET A 36 -17.78 -4.20 -3.22
C MET A 36 -16.39 -4.17 -2.58
N PHE A 37 -15.33 -4.10 -3.39
CA PHE A 37 -13.94 -4.03 -2.89
C PHE A 37 -13.55 -2.62 -2.41
N ILE A 38 -14.09 -1.56 -3.03
CA ILE A 38 -13.85 -0.17 -2.59
C ILE A 38 -14.63 0.15 -1.31
N TYR A 39 -15.76 -0.50 -1.07
CA TYR A 39 -16.62 -0.26 0.09
C TYR A 39 -15.88 -0.34 1.44
N PRO A 40 -15.14 -1.40 1.78
CA PRO A 40 -14.37 -1.43 3.04
C PRO A 40 -13.32 -0.32 3.11
N VAL A 41 -12.72 0.07 1.98
CA VAL A 41 -11.76 1.19 1.91
C VAL A 41 -12.45 2.52 2.23
N SER A 42 -13.67 2.74 1.73
CA SER A 42 -14.45 3.94 2.01
C SER A 42 -14.92 3.99 3.47
N ARG A 43 -15.29 2.83 4.05
CA ARG A 43 -15.56 2.70 5.48
C ARG A 43 -14.35 3.07 6.32
N TRP A 44 -13.18 2.57 5.96
CA TRP A 44 -11.94 2.92 6.63
C TRP A 44 -11.62 4.42 6.52
N GLN A 45 -11.80 5.05 5.36
CA GLN A 45 -11.59 6.50 5.19
C GLN A 45 -12.45 7.35 6.13
N ARG A 46 -13.71 6.96 6.37
CA ARG A 46 -14.61 7.65 7.32
C ARG A 46 -14.11 7.61 8.75
N ILE A 47 -13.32 6.61 9.11
CA ILE A 47 -12.70 6.51 10.43
C ILE A 47 -11.38 7.29 10.40
N SER A 48 -10.50 6.97 9.45
CA SER A 48 -9.13 7.47 9.43
C SER A 48 -9.03 8.97 9.16
N TYR A 49 -9.95 9.55 8.37
CA TYR A 49 -9.89 11.00 8.04
C TYR A 49 -10.48 11.89 9.13
N ASN A 50 -11.10 11.32 10.15
CA ASN A 50 -11.64 12.07 11.29
C ASN A 50 -10.78 11.89 12.55
N SER A 51 -9.53 11.43 12.43
CA SER A 51 -8.61 11.27 13.55
C SER A 51 -7.15 11.45 13.12
N ASP A 52 -6.43 12.31 13.83
CA ASP A 52 -5.02 12.61 13.55
C ASP A 52 -4.08 11.43 13.82
N ILE A 53 -4.50 10.45 14.62
CA ILE A 53 -3.73 9.24 14.93
C ILE A 53 -3.51 8.39 13.67
N PHE A 54 -4.40 8.51 12.68
CA PHE A 54 -4.31 7.78 11.41
C PHE A 54 -3.80 8.65 10.26
N ASN A 55 -3.12 9.76 10.56
CA ASN A 55 -2.48 10.58 9.55
C ASN A 55 -1.46 9.76 8.76
N CYS A 56 -1.60 9.79 7.44
CA CYS A 56 -0.73 9.07 6.54
C CYS A 56 0.42 10.00 6.11
N GLN A 57 1.66 9.52 6.18
CA GLN A 57 2.84 10.26 5.74
C GLN A 57 2.89 10.54 4.21
N PHE A 58 1.99 9.95 3.45
CA PHE A 58 1.95 10.08 2.01
C PHE A 58 0.67 10.73 1.45
N TYR A 59 0.82 11.30 0.26
CA TYR A 59 -0.25 11.75 -0.63
C TYR A 59 -0.27 10.94 -1.95
N PRO A 60 -1.44 10.47 -2.41
CA PRO A 60 -2.65 10.30 -1.62
C PRO A 60 -2.40 9.35 -0.43
N SER A 61 -3.27 9.42 0.58
CA SER A 61 -3.22 8.52 1.75
C SER A 61 -3.24 7.06 1.32
N CYS A 62 -2.72 6.13 2.13
CA CYS A 62 -2.70 4.70 1.79
C CYS A 62 -4.08 4.12 1.43
N SER A 63 -5.13 4.56 2.13
CA SER A 63 -6.50 4.14 1.83
C SER A 63 -6.99 4.71 0.49
N ASN A 64 -6.70 5.98 0.20
CA ASN A 64 -7.07 6.55 -1.10
C ASN A 64 -6.23 5.98 -2.25
N PHE A 65 -4.94 5.73 -2.02
CA PHE A 65 -4.07 5.02 -2.96
C PHE A 65 -4.61 3.63 -3.28
N CYS A 66 -5.14 2.90 -2.29
CA CYS A 66 -5.81 1.62 -2.48
C CYS A 66 -7.06 1.76 -3.36
N ALA A 67 -7.92 2.75 -3.09
CA ALA A 67 -9.12 3.01 -3.89
C ALA A 67 -8.78 3.32 -5.36
N ILE A 68 -7.75 4.15 -5.60
CA ILE A 68 -7.26 4.47 -6.95
C ILE A 68 -6.65 3.22 -7.61
N SER A 69 -5.89 2.41 -6.87
CA SER A 69 -5.28 1.18 -7.39
C SER A 69 -6.33 0.16 -7.83
N LEU A 70 -7.40 -0.03 -7.05
CA LEU A 70 -8.55 -0.88 -7.41
C LEU A 70 -9.28 -0.38 -8.66
N LYS A 71 -9.47 0.94 -8.76
CA LYS A 71 -10.09 1.58 -9.93
C LYS A 71 -9.26 1.30 -11.20
N GLU A 72 -7.98 1.64 -11.16
CA GLU A 72 -7.09 1.69 -12.33
C GLU A 72 -6.50 0.33 -12.74
N ASN A 73 -6.23 -0.56 -11.78
CA ASN A 73 -5.50 -1.81 -12.02
C ASN A 73 -6.35 -3.06 -11.75
N GLY A 74 -7.63 -2.89 -11.42
CA GLY A 74 -8.56 -4.00 -11.21
C GLY A 74 -8.37 -4.73 -9.88
N LEU A 75 -9.06 -5.85 -9.75
CA LEU A 75 -9.22 -6.56 -8.46
C LEU A 75 -8.05 -7.47 -8.08
N ILE A 76 -7.12 -7.72 -9.01
CA ILE A 76 -5.92 -8.53 -8.77
C ILE A 76 -4.71 -7.63 -8.54
N MET A 77 -4.35 -6.82 -9.55
CA MET A 77 -3.19 -5.94 -9.44
C MET A 77 -3.43 -4.74 -8.51
N GLY A 78 -4.67 -4.27 -8.37
CA GLY A 78 -5.00 -3.17 -7.45
C GLY A 78 -4.59 -3.46 -6.00
N PRO A 79 -5.03 -4.58 -5.40
CA PRO A 79 -4.60 -4.98 -4.06
C PRO A 79 -3.09 -5.23 -3.93
N ILE A 80 -2.44 -5.79 -4.95
CA ILE A 80 -0.98 -6.01 -4.95
C ILE A 80 -0.23 -4.67 -4.89
N ILE A 81 -0.62 -3.70 -5.73
CA ILE A 81 -0.04 -2.36 -5.79
C ILE A 81 -0.30 -1.59 -4.49
N ALA A 82 -1.51 -1.70 -3.93
CA ALA A 82 -1.88 -1.10 -2.67
C ALA A 82 -1.10 -1.71 -1.49
N THR A 83 -0.87 -3.02 -1.50
CA THR A 83 -0.12 -3.72 -0.45
C THR A 83 1.37 -3.39 -0.51
N ASP A 84 1.97 -3.27 -1.69
CA ASP A 84 3.33 -2.73 -1.84
C ASP A 84 3.44 -1.33 -1.23
N ARG A 85 2.40 -0.51 -1.41
CA ARG A 85 2.31 0.79 -0.75
C ARG A 85 2.30 0.65 0.78
N ILE A 86 1.51 -0.24 1.36
CA ILE A 86 1.51 -0.47 2.82
C ILE A 86 2.91 -0.85 3.31
N ILE A 87 3.62 -1.75 2.61
CA ILE A 87 5.00 -2.13 2.97
C ILE A 87 5.93 -0.92 3.00
N ARG A 88 5.84 -0.04 1.99
CA ARG A 88 6.65 1.20 1.90
C ARG A 88 6.20 2.30 2.86
N CYS A 89 5.00 2.21 3.43
CA CYS A 89 4.45 3.17 4.40
C CYS A 89 4.90 2.85 5.81
N ASN A 90 6.22 2.89 6.00
CA ASN A 90 6.88 2.63 7.28
C ASN A 90 7.75 3.84 7.69
N PRO A 91 8.33 3.89 8.91
CA PRO A 91 9.12 5.02 9.40
C PRO A 91 10.32 5.44 8.53
N SER A 92 10.83 4.54 7.69
CA SER A 92 11.95 4.85 6.79
C SER A 92 11.52 5.45 5.44
N ALA A 93 10.22 5.66 5.21
CA ALA A 93 9.74 6.05 3.90
C ALA A 93 10.31 7.41 3.44
N LEU A 94 10.40 8.40 4.35
CA LEU A 94 11.02 9.70 4.07
C LEU A 94 12.47 9.54 3.60
N PHE A 95 13.26 8.70 4.28
CA PHE A 95 14.66 8.43 3.93
C PHE A 95 14.79 7.87 2.50
N TYR A 96 13.95 6.91 2.14
CA TYR A 96 13.95 6.37 0.78
C TYR A 96 13.43 7.35 -0.26
N HIS A 97 12.47 8.19 0.10
CA HIS A 97 11.91 9.21 -0.77
C HIS A 97 12.95 10.30 -1.10
N GLN A 98 13.75 10.71 -0.11
CA GLN A 98 14.86 11.64 -0.31
C GLN A 98 15.95 11.05 -1.21
N LYS A 99 16.31 9.77 -1.02
CA LYS A 99 17.33 9.09 -1.84
C LYS A 99 17.05 9.10 -3.35
N ILE A 100 15.77 9.12 -3.74
CA ILE A 100 15.35 9.12 -5.13
C ILE A 100 15.03 10.52 -5.68
N ASN A 101 15.22 11.57 -4.86
CA ASN A 101 14.75 12.93 -5.13
C ASN A 101 13.23 12.96 -5.41
N GLY A 102 12.47 12.35 -4.50
CA GLY A 102 11.02 12.22 -4.58
C GLY A 102 10.30 13.57 -4.52
N VAL A 103 9.08 13.63 -5.07
CA VAL A 103 8.23 14.83 -5.03
C VAL A 103 7.38 14.88 -3.75
N TYR A 104 7.13 16.09 -3.26
CA TYR A 104 6.36 16.35 -2.05
C TYR A 104 5.10 17.13 -2.40
N ASN A 105 4.06 16.99 -1.59
CA ASN A 105 2.84 17.77 -1.71
C ASN A 105 3.10 19.19 -1.19
N ASP A 106 2.82 20.20 -2.01
CA ASP A 106 3.11 21.60 -1.68
C ASP A 106 2.28 22.10 -0.50
N GLU A 107 1.08 21.55 -0.29
CA GLU A 107 0.16 22.01 0.76
C GLU A 107 0.55 21.53 2.17
N ASP A 108 1.04 20.29 2.30
CA ASP A 108 1.22 19.63 3.60
C ASP A 108 2.54 18.87 3.76
N GLY A 109 3.43 18.94 2.76
CA GLY A 109 4.75 18.33 2.79
C GLY A 109 4.74 16.79 2.73
N ARG A 110 3.58 16.14 2.52
CA ARG A 110 3.52 14.68 2.43
C ARG A 110 4.26 14.16 1.21
N LEU A 111 4.79 12.96 1.34
CA LEU A 111 5.47 12.25 0.26
C LEU A 111 4.46 11.93 -0.86
N ILE A 112 4.69 12.34 -2.10
CA ILE A 112 3.80 11.98 -3.21
C ILE A 112 4.19 10.60 -3.76
N ASP A 113 3.25 9.67 -3.80
CA ASP A 113 3.43 8.40 -4.52
C ASP A 113 2.32 8.17 -5.54
N PHE A 114 2.74 7.88 -6.77
CA PHE A 114 1.85 7.66 -7.87
C PHE A 114 1.49 6.18 -7.99
N VAL A 115 0.21 5.87 -8.22
CA VAL A 115 -0.24 4.50 -8.52
C VAL A 115 0.47 3.98 -9.77
N LYS A 116 0.58 4.81 -10.80
CA LYS A 116 1.48 4.63 -11.94
C LYS A 116 2.82 5.27 -11.61
N PRO A 117 3.88 4.50 -11.28
CA PRO A 117 5.11 5.06 -10.74
C PRO A 117 5.79 5.99 -11.74
N LYS A 118 6.26 7.15 -11.26
CA LYS A 118 7.17 8.01 -12.02
C LYS A 118 8.56 7.39 -12.01
N LEU A 119 9.21 7.35 -13.17
CA LEU A 119 10.63 7.08 -13.23
C LEU A 119 11.36 8.33 -12.75
N TYR A 120 11.89 8.28 -11.52
CA TYR A 120 12.73 9.36 -11.02
C TYR A 120 14.07 9.32 -11.73
N GLN A 121 14.71 8.15 -11.73
CA GLN A 121 16.07 7.97 -12.23
C GLN A 121 16.31 6.54 -12.71
N LYS A 122 17.14 6.39 -13.73
CA LYS A 122 17.56 5.08 -14.23
C LYS A 122 18.76 4.57 -13.43
N GLY A 123 18.55 3.50 -12.68
CA GLY A 123 19.62 2.80 -11.96
C GLY A 123 20.17 1.59 -12.72
N PRO A 124 21.28 1.00 -12.22
CA PRO A 124 21.91 -0.18 -12.82
C PRO A 124 21.24 -1.51 -12.41
N LYS A 125 20.37 -1.49 -11.38
CA LYS A 125 19.79 -2.70 -10.81
C LYS A 125 18.72 -3.28 -11.75
N SER A 126 18.76 -4.60 -11.95
CA SER A 126 17.83 -5.28 -12.85
C SER A 126 16.49 -5.58 -12.15
N PRO A 127 15.34 -5.17 -12.73
CA PRO A 127 14.03 -5.49 -12.17
C PRO A 127 13.71 -6.98 -12.15
N THR A 128 14.19 -7.74 -13.14
CA THR A 128 13.95 -9.19 -13.20
C THR A 128 14.74 -9.92 -12.11
N ILE A 129 15.99 -9.55 -11.89
CA ILE A 129 16.81 -10.10 -10.81
C ILE A 129 16.18 -9.78 -9.46
N ALA A 130 15.73 -8.54 -9.25
CA ALA A 130 15.05 -8.15 -8.01
C ALA A 130 13.79 -9.00 -7.75
N ALA A 131 12.99 -9.28 -8.79
CA ALA A 131 11.80 -10.13 -8.68
C ALA A 131 12.15 -11.59 -8.35
N ILE A 132 13.17 -12.15 -9.01
CA ILE A 132 13.63 -13.53 -8.77
C ILE A 132 14.16 -13.68 -7.34
N LEU A 133 14.99 -12.74 -6.88
CA LEU A 133 15.50 -12.76 -5.52
C LEU A 133 14.36 -12.70 -4.49
N ALA A 134 13.30 -11.93 -4.76
CA ALA A 134 12.15 -11.79 -3.88
C ALA A 134 11.30 -13.06 -3.71
N ILE A 135 11.56 -14.15 -4.45
CA ILE A 135 11.00 -15.48 -4.13
C ILE A 135 11.38 -15.88 -2.70
N VAL A 136 12.58 -15.50 -2.24
CA VAL A 136 12.90 -15.48 -0.82
C VAL A 136 12.55 -14.08 -0.30
N PRO A 137 11.49 -13.93 0.52
CA PRO A 137 11.03 -12.62 0.96
C PRO A 137 12.15 -11.74 1.51
N GLY A 138 12.18 -10.48 1.09
CA GLY A 138 13.17 -9.50 1.49
C GLY A 138 14.40 -9.37 0.59
N LEU A 139 14.88 -10.46 -0.04
CA LEU A 139 16.14 -10.40 -0.81
C LEU A 139 16.07 -9.43 -2.00
N GLY A 140 14.93 -9.36 -2.68
CA GLY A 140 14.73 -8.40 -3.77
C GLY A 140 14.78 -6.94 -3.32
N ARG A 141 14.19 -6.62 -2.17
CA ARG A 141 14.24 -5.27 -1.59
C ARG A 141 15.64 -4.92 -1.10
N ILE A 142 16.34 -5.86 -0.45
CA ILE A 142 17.75 -5.70 -0.07
C ILE A 142 18.62 -5.42 -1.29
N TYR A 143 18.44 -6.16 -2.39
CA TYR A 143 19.16 -5.94 -3.65
C TYR A 143 18.96 -4.52 -4.21
N THR A 144 17.79 -3.91 -3.99
CA THR A 144 17.46 -2.53 -4.38
C THR A 144 17.80 -1.47 -3.31
N ASP A 145 18.59 -1.83 -2.31
CA ASP A 145 19.02 -0.96 -1.20
C ASP A 145 17.85 -0.48 -0.31
N ARG A 146 16.77 -1.26 -0.24
CA ARG A 146 15.53 -0.99 0.53
C ARG A 146 15.37 -1.91 1.74
N PHE A 147 16.42 -2.00 2.55
CA PHE A 147 16.49 -2.84 3.74
C PHE A 147 15.30 -2.70 4.72
N TYR A 148 14.87 -1.48 5.05
CA TYR A 148 13.76 -1.31 6.00
C TYR A 148 12.43 -1.76 5.40
N ASP A 149 12.18 -1.52 4.11
CA ASP A 149 10.99 -2.07 3.46
C ASP A 149 11.01 -3.61 3.46
N SER A 150 12.19 -4.24 3.33
CA SER A 150 12.36 -5.69 3.51
C SER A 150 11.96 -6.12 4.91
N PHE A 151 12.44 -5.42 5.95
CA PHE A 151 12.12 -5.73 7.34
C PHE A 151 10.62 -5.64 7.62
N TYR A 152 9.96 -4.56 7.19
CA TYR A 152 8.52 -4.40 7.36
C TYR A 152 7.71 -5.42 6.55
N SER A 153 8.17 -5.79 5.36
CA SER A 153 7.55 -6.84 4.56
C SER A 153 7.59 -8.19 5.29
N LEU A 154 8.77 -8.57 5.82
CA LEU A 154 8.95 -9.82 6.57
C LEU A 154 8.07 -9.89 7.82
N ILE A 155 7.96 -8.79 8.57
CA ILE A 155 7.05 -8.72 9.73
C ILE A 155 5.60 -8.93 9.31
N ASN A 156 5.13 -8.22 8.28
CA ASN A 156 3.75 -8.36 7.82
C ASN A 156 3.46 -9.77 7.30
N LEU A 157 4.40 -10.38 6.58
CA LEU A 157 4.32 -11.77 6.14
C LEU A 157 4.26 -12.74 7.33
N ALA A 158 5.13 -12.58 8.33
CA ALA A 158 5.15 -13.44 9.51
C ALA A 158 3.83 -13.33 10.31
N ILE A 159 3.34 -12.11 10.54
CA ILE A 159 2.08 -11.88 11.27
C ILE A 159 0.90 -12.53 10.52
N THR A 160 0.78 -12.29 9.22
CA THR A 160 -0.34 -12.84 8.43
C THR A 160 -0.26 -14.34 8.24
N TRP A 161 0.95 -14.89 8.13
CA TRP A 161 1.20 -16.33 8.12
C TRP A 161 0.74 -16.99 9.42
N GLU A 162 1.18 -16.46 10.58
CA GLU A 162 0.77 -17.00 11.88
C GLU A 162 -0.74 -16.84 12.11
N ALA A 163 -1.32 -15.70 11.74
CA ALA A 163 -2.78 -15.50 11.79
C ALA A 163 -3.53 -16.53 10.91
N SER A 164 -3.04 -16.78 9.69
CA SER A 164 -3.59 -17.79 8.78
C SER A 164 -3.49 -19.19 9.36
N LYS A 165 -2.34 -19.56 9.93
CA LYS A 165 -2.12 -20.86 10.59
C LYS A 165 -3.07 -21.06 11.76
N VAL A 166 -3.16 -20.07 12.66
CA VAL A 166 -4.03 -20.14 13.85
C VAL A 166 -5.50 -20.25 13.42
N ALA A 167 -5.95 -19.43 12.48
CA ALA A 167 -7.32 -19.46 12.00
C ALA A 167 -7.68 -20.80 11.32
N THR A 168 -6.75 -21.36 10.54
CA THR A 168 -6.94 -22.66 9.86
C THR A 168 -6.95 -23.80 10.87
N LYS A 169 -6.01 -23.83 11.83
CA LYS A 169 -5.94 -24.85 12.89
C LYS A 169 -7.22 -24.86 13.75
N ASN A 170 -7.78 -23.68 14.00
CA ASN A 170 -9.02 -23.52 14.77
C ASN A 170 -10.29 -23.65 13.92
N ASN A 171 -10.18 -24.07 12.66
CA ASN A 171 -11.30 -24.26 11.72
C ASN A 171 -12.22 -23.03 11.57
N GLN A 172 -11.64 -21.82 11.65
CA GLN A 172 -12.38 -20.56 11.56
C GLN A 172 -12.73 -20.25 10.10
N LYS A 173 -13.94 -20.65 9.67
CA LYS A 173 -14.40 -20.59 8.26
C LYS A 173 -14.33 -19.21 7.60
N ILE A 174 -14.43 -18.13 8.38
CA ILE A 174 -14.38 -16.74 7.87
C ILE A 174 -12.95 -16.18 7.92
N LEU A 175 -12.25 -16.33 9.05
CA LEU A 175 -10.94 -15.71 9.25
C LEU A 175 -9.81 -16.43 8.51
N ALA A 176 -9.89 -17.75 8.37
CA ALA A 176 -8.89 -18.53 7.64
C ALA A 176 -8.71 -18.02 6.20
N PRO A 177 -9.76 -17.94 5.34
CA PRO A 177 -9.58 -17.45 3.98
C PRO A 177 -9.14 -15.98 3.91
N ILE A 178 -9.56 -15.13 4.86
CA ILE A 178 -9.12 -13.72 4.90
C ILE A 178 -7.62 -13.62 5.14
N PHE A 179 -7.10 -14.30 6.17
CA PHE A 179 -5.68 -14.25 6.49
C PHE A 179 -4.82 -14.97 5.46
N THR A 180 -5.29 -16.07 4.88
CA THR A 180 -4.62 -16.72 3.75
C THR A 180 -4.53 -15.75 2.56
N ALA A 181 -5.64 -15.10 2.17
CA ALA A 181 -5.63 -14.12 1.08
C ALA A 181 -4.71 -12.93 1.37
N ALA A 182 -4.67 -12.44 2.62
CA ALA A 182 -3.79 -11.37 3.04
C ALA A 182 -2.31 -11.77 2.92
N PHE A 183 -1.93 -12.96 3.41
CA PHE A 183 -0.58 -13.51 3.28
C PHE A 183 -0.17 -13.66 1.82
N THR A 184 -1.02 -14.27 0.98
CA THR A 184 -0.76 -14.42 -0.45
C THR A 184 -0.59 -13.07 -1.14
N THR A 185 -1.45 -12.09 -0.84
CA THR A 185 -1.36 -10.74 -1.42
C THR A 185 -0.08 -10.03 -1.00
N LEU A 186 0.31 -10.12 0.28
CA LEU A 186 1.57 -9.57 0.78
C LEU A 186 2.79 -10.20 0.11
N TYR A 187 2.77 -11.52 -0.09
CA TYR A 187 3.87 -12.24 -0.72
C TYR A 187 4.04 -11.83 -2.18
N ILE A 188 2.94 -11.74 -2.94
CA ILE A 188 2.98 -11.25 -4.32
C ILE A 188 3.39 -9.77 -4.37
N ALA A 189 2.92 -8.96 -3.42
CA ALA A 189 3.31 -7.55 -3.30
C ALA A 189 4.79 -7.36 -2.95
N GLU A 190 5.42 -8.32 -2.26
CA GLU A 190 6.86 -8.31 -2.00
C GLU A 190 7.67 -8.48 -3.29
N ILE A 191 7.25 -9.43 -4.14
CA ILE A 191 7.87 -9.66 -5.45
C ILE A 191 7.65 -8.45 -6.37
N TYR A 192 6.40 -7.98 -6.49
CA TYR A 192 6.05 -6.81 -7.28
C TYR A 192 6.79 -5.55 -6.80
N GLY A 193 6.86 -5.35 -5.48
CA GLY A 193 7.53 -4.20 -4.87
C GLY A 193 9.04 -4.20 -5.10
N SER A 194 9.67 -5.39 -5.07
CA SER A 194 11.09 -5.55 -5.41
C SER A 194 11.38 -5.20 -6.87
N TRP A 195 10.55 -5.69 -7.79
CA TRP A 195 10.61 -5.31 -9.21
C TRP A 195 10.41 -3.81 -9.41
N ARG A 196 9.38 -3.24 -8.76
CA ARG A 196 9.02 -1.81 -8.85
C ARG A 196 10.15 -0.93 -8.32
N ALA A 197 10.78 -1.31 -7.22
CA ALA A 197 11.89 -0.58 -6.63
C ALA A 197 13.13 -0.55 -7.55
N ALA A 198 13.47 -1.69 -8.16
CA ALA A 198 14.54 -1.77 -9.13
C ALA A 198 14.26 -0.92 -10.38
N LYS A 199 13.01 -0.87 -10.83
CA LYS A 199 12.62 -0.17 -12.05
C LYS A 199 12.47 1.34 -11.89
N TYR A 200 11.90 1.80 -10.78
CA TYR A 200 11.45 3.20 -10.65
C TYR A 200 12.08 3.97 -9.49
N TYR A 201 12.60 3.30 -8.46
CA TYR A 201 13.02 3.92 -7.20
C TYR A 201 14.52 3.76 -6.94
N GLN A 202 15.32 3.93 -7.97
CA GLN A 202 16.78 3.88 -7.90
C GLN A 202 17.34 5.22 -7.39
N PRO A 203 18.36 5.21 -6.51
CA PRO A 203 18.91 6.42 -5.92
C PRO A 203 19.77 7.24 -6.90
N LEU A 204 20.03 8.51 -6.54
CA LEU A 204 21.00 9.39 -7.23
C LEU A 204 22.35 8.73 -7.42
N LYS A 205 22.88 8.80 -8.66
CA LYS A 205 24.29 8.54 -8.91
C LYS A 205 25.10 9.58 -8.13
N LYS A 206 26.01 9.10 -7.29
CA LYS A 206 26.86 9.87 -6.35
C LYS A 206 27.65 11.03 -7.00
N ASN A 207 27.77 11.06 -8.33
CA ASN A 207 28.46 12.11 -9.08
C ASN A 207 27.58 13.30 -9.50
N GLN A 208 26.25 13.24 -9.29
CA GLN A 208 25.32 14.33 -9.61
C GLN A 208 24.93 15.18 -8.39
N SER A 209 25.26 14.75 -7.16
CA SER A 209 24.99 15.49 -5.93
C SER A 209 26.12 16.46 -5.53
N LYS A 210 27.09 16.69 -6.41
CA LYS A 210 28.26 17.55 -6.20
C LYS A 210 28.31 18.78 -7.13
N LYS A 211 27.19 19.12 -7.78
CA LYS A 211 27.04 20.37 -8.52
C LYS A 211 26.06 21.27 -7.78
#